data_AF-A0A661RZX7-F1
#
_entry.id   AF-A0A661RZX7-F1
#
_cell.length_a   1.000
_cell.length_b   1.000
_cell.length_c   1.000
_cell.angle_alpha   90.00
_cell.angle_beta   90.00
_cell.angle_gamma   90.00
#
_symmetry.space_group_name_H-M   'P 1'
#
loop_
_entity.id
_entity.type
_entity.pdbx_description
1 polymer ?
#
loop_
_entity_poly.entity_id
_entity_poly.type
_entity_poly.pdbx_seq_one_letter_code
_entity_poly.pdbx_strand_id
1 'polypeptide(L)'
;MTTYRYGYSARLLYDLIKDHRFETFIPDVYVEEIGAHLIEACIGYQHIIGLDDDLSFSGNAFVSHYACYLKKRGEKALSFKQYADLFGISLDRIRADMSDQDFYLCRNGSRNEISYLLFRYGIETVHCDTSYSGEIKPSLTAILEGQNIKKPDILVTHDVAVIKYLYGAEASPGAVKILCTWDKVHSVFKAQHKYKYEVLNPVSLIDLFSLAKPRPHYKYKNKITTLVDFAKSQSSYMMEQGAKIWDEIVSLEKDALADAELLEKAREFKNYYMANASMDQELDQDDIARAWEVWKKDKSGMVV
;
A
#
# COMPACT_ATOMS: atom_id res chain seq x y z
N MET A 1 21.37 -8.07 1.12
CA MET A 1 20.00 -8.41 0.68
C MET A 1 19.04 -7.41 1.31
N THR A 2 18.75 -6.31 0.61
CA THR A 2 17.75 -5.31 1.01
C THR A 2 16.37 -5.96 0.90
N THR A 3 15.76 -6.28 2.05
CA THR A 3 14.45 -6.93 2.10
C THR A 3 13.41 -5.85 2.43
N TYR A 4 12.60 -5.51 1.44
CA TYR A 4 11.45 -4.61 1.45
C TYR A 4 10.71 -4.56 2.80
N ARG A 5 10.44 -3.34 3.29
CA ARG A 5 9.84 -3.09 4.61
C ARG A 5 8.47 -3.77 4.75
N TYR A 6 7.55 -3.48 3.83
CA TYR A 6 6.18 -4.00 3.93
C TYR A 6 6.11 -5.51 3.67
N GLY A 7 6.86 -6.04 2.71
CA GLY A 7 6.86 -7.48 2.40
C GLY A 7 7.57 -8.34 3.44
N TYR A 8 8.59 -7.82 4.12
CA TYR A 8 9.22 -8.53 5.24
C TYR A 8 8.27 -8.63 6.44
N SER A 9 7.67 -7.50 6.86
CA SER A 9 6.74 -7.48 7.98
C SER A 9 5.46 -8.27 7.68
N ALA A 10 4.92 -8.17 6.45
CA ALA A 10 3.79 -8.99 6.01
C ALA A 10 4.11 -10.49 6.02
N ARG A 11 5.30 -10.91 5.54
CA ARG A 11 5.70 -12.32 5.57
C ARG A 11 5.86 -12.83 7.00
N LEU A 12 6.51 -12.05 7.85
CA LEU A 12 6.74 -12.43 9.24
C LEU A 12 5.40 -12.53 10.00
N LEU A 13 4.52 -11.56 9.80
CA LEU A 13 3.17 -11.59 10.38
C LEU A 13 2.38 -12.79 9.90
N TYR A 14 2.44 -13.11 8.60
CA TYR A 14 1.79 -14.29 8.04
C TYR A 14 2.30 -15.60 8.66
N ASP A 15 3.63 -15.75 8.77
CA ASP A 15 4.23 -16.93 9.41
C ASP A 15 3.80 -17.04 10.88
N LEU A 16 3.72 -15.91 11.60
CA LEU A 16 3.23 -15.87 12.99
C LEU A 16 1.74 -16.23 13.11
N ILE A 17 0.90 -15.66 12.26
CA ILE A 17 -0.53 -16.00 12.19
C ILE A 17 -0.73 -17.50 12.03
N LYS A 18 0.03 -18.12 11.11
CA LYS A 18 0.00 -19.57 10.90
C LYS A 18 0.50 -20.37 12.09
N ASP A 19 1.62 -19.96 12.70
CA ASP A 19 2.19 -20.62 13.88
C ASP A 19 1.19 -20.65 15.05
N HIS A 20 0.48 -19.54 15.26
CA HIS A 20 -0.51 -19.39 16.34
C HIS A 20 -1.90 -19.91 15.97
N ARG A 21 -2.13 -20.25 14.70
CA ARG A 21 -3.43 -20.69 14.16
C ARG A 21 -4.53 -19.65 14.39
N PHE A 22 -4.21 -18.37 14.20
CA PHE A 22 -5.23 -17.32 14.22
C PHE A 22 -6.10 -17.40 12.97
N GLU A 23 -7.39 -17.24 13.16
CA GLU A 23 -8.31 -16.96 12.05
C GLU A 23 -7.99 -15.58 11.50
N THR A 24 -7.90 -15.48 10.17
CA THR A 24 -7.48 -14.24 9.50
C THR A 24 -8.49 -13.88 8.44
N PHE A 25 -8.95 -12.63 8.53
CA PHE A 25 -9.96 -12.10 7.64
C PHE A 25 -9.46 -10.83 6.97
N ILE A 26 -9.91 -10.59 5.74
CA ILE A 26 -9.76 -9.31 5.05
C ILE A 26 -11.14 -8.74 4.70
N PRO A 27 -11.45 -7.48 5.04
CA PRO A 27 -12.64 -6.82 4.55
C PRO A 27 -12.68 -6.76 3.03
N ASP A 28 -13.82 -7.09 2.43
CA ASP A 28 -13.99 -7.09 0.99
C ASP A 28 -13.83 -5.71 0.35
N VAL A 29 -14.22 -4.65 1.07
CA VAL A 29 -13.96 -3.25 0.71
C VAL A 29 -12.46 -2.92 0.63
N TYR A 30 -11.61 -3.57 1.45
CA TYR A 30 -10.16 -3.42 1.35
C TYR A 30 -9.58 -4.28 0.21
N VAL A 31 -10.17 -5.42 -0.11
CA VAL A 31 -9.80 -6.17 -1.33
C VAL A 31 -10.11 -5.36 -2.59
N GLU A 32 -11.22 -4.61 -2.59
CA GLU A 32 -11.57 -3.68 -3.65
C GLU A 32 -10.51 -2.58 -3.83
N GLU A 33 -10.04 -1.97 -2.74
CA GLU A 33 -8.93 -0.99 -2.76
C GLU A 33 -7.63 -1.59 -3.29
N ILE A 34 -7.28 -2.81 -2.88
CA ILE A 34 -6.09 -3.51 -3.40
C ILE A 34 -6.20 -3.66 -4.93
N GLY A 35 -7.37 -4.06 -5.44
CA GLY A 35 -7.61 -4.17 -6.89
C GLY A 35 -7.46 -2.82 -7.61
N ALA A 36 -7.96 -1.73 -7.01
CA ALA A 36 -7.80 -0.38 -7.56
C ALA A 36 -6.33 0.04 -7.64
N HIS A 37 -5.53 -0.21 -6.58
CA HIS A 37 -4.10 0.10 -6.58
C HIS A 37 -3.30 -0.71 -7.61
N LEU A 38 -3.72 -1.94 -7.95
CA LEU A 38 -3.10 -2.67 -9.05
C LEU A 38 -3.39 -2.01 -10.40
N ILE A 39 -4.62 -1.53 -10.61
CA ILE A 39 -4.98 -0.81 -11.85
C ILE A 39 -4.15 0.47 -11.96
N GLU A 40 -4.03 1.24 -10.89
CA GLU A 40 -3.16 2.43 -10.82
C GLU A 40 -1.71 2.08 -11.16
N ALA A 41 -1.19 0.96 -10.62
CA ALA A 41 0.15 0.47 -10.96
C ALA A 41 0.29 0.17 -12.45
N CYS A 42 -0.73 -0.47 -13.05
CA CYS A 42 -0.74 -0.78 -14.48
C CYS A 42 -0.79 0.46 -15.36
N ILE A 43 -1.61 1.47 -15.01
CA ILE A 43 -1.72 2.72 -15.76
C ILE A 43 -0.42 3.53 -15.66
N GLY A 44 0.06 3.73 -14.43
CA GLY A 44 1.08 4.73 -14.16
C GLY A 44 2.52 4.24 -14.27
N TYR A 45 2.77 2.96 -13.98
CA TYR A 45 4.14 2.48 -13.78
C TYR A 45 4.63 1.53 -14.87
N GLN A 46 3.76 1.07 -15.77
CA GLN A 46 4.10 0.04 -16.76
C GLN A 46 5.34 0.37 -17.62
N HIS A 47 5.58 1.66 -17.88
CA HIS A 47 6.70 2.12 -18.71
C HIS A 47 7.99 2.37 -17.93
N ILE A 48 7.90 2.52 -16.60
CA ILE A 48 9.06 2.85 -15.74
C ILE A 48 9.48 1.71 -14.82
N ILE A 49 8.62 0.71 -14.64
CA ILE A 49 8.86 -0.36 -13.68
C ILE A 49 10.06 -1.22 -14.08
N GLY A 50 11.06 -1.26 -13.19
CA GLY A 50 12.33 -1.94 -13.45
C GLY A 50 13.43 -1.06 -14.08
N LEU A 51 13.14 0.21 -14.40
CA LEU A 51 14.16 1.17 -14.88
C LEU A 51 14.94 1.84 -13.75
N ASP A 52 14.36 1.91 -12.56
CA ASP A 52 14.94 2.56 -11.40
C ASP A 52 14.81 1.68 -10.15
N ASP A 53 15.92 1.60 -9.42
CA ASP A 53 16.05 0.82 -8.22
C ASP A 53 15.22 1.38 -7.06
N ASP A 54 14.95 2.69 -7.07
CA ASP A 54 14.17 3.40 -6.06
C ASP A 54 12.72 2.90 -6.03
N LEU A 55 12.16 2.44 -7.15
CA LEU A 55 10.79 1.93 -7.24
C LEU A 55 10.53 0.72 -6.30
N SER A 56 11.57 0.07 -5.80
CA SER A 56 11.44 -0.92 -4.72
C SER A 56 10.90 -0.36 -3.39
N PHE A 57 10.81 0.96 -3.26
CA PHE A 57 10.26 1.69 -2.12
C PHE A 57 9.02 2.52 -2.48
N SER A 58 8.43 2.32 -3.66
CA SER A 58 7.18 2.97 -4.06
C SER A 58 6.07 2.76 -3.02
N GLY A 59 5.27 3.80 -2.80
CA GLY A 59 4.05 3.76 -2.01
C GLY A 59 2.99 2.82 -2.59
N ASN A 60 3.06 2.51 -3.89
CA ASN A 60 2.25 1.46 -4.48
C ASN A 60 2.85 0.08 -4.17
N ALA A 61 2.08 -0.75 -3.46
CA ALA A 61 2.53 -2.07 -3.00
C ALA A 61 2.84 -3.05 -4.15
N PHE A 62 2.14 -2.96 -5.29
CA PHE A 62 2.39 -3.83 -6.44
C PHE A 62 3.69 -3.46 -7.16
N VAL A 63 3.94 -2.16 -7.32
CA VAL A 63 5.16 -1.62 -7.94
C VAL A 63 6.38 -2.03 -7.13
N SER A 64 6.36 -1.73 -5.84
CA SER A 64 7.48 -2.02 -4.93
C SER A 64 7.72 -3.52 -4.76
N HIS A 65 6.65 -4.33 -4.67
CA HIS A 65 6.79 -5.79 -4.67
C HIS A 65 7.39 -6.32 -5.98
N TYR A 66 6.88 -5.90 -7.14
CA TYR A 66 7.37 -6.36 -8.43
C TYR A 66 8.83 -5.92 -8.67
N ALA A 67 9.20 -4.69 -8.33
CA ALA A 67 10.58 -4.21 -8.43
C ALA A 67 11.53 -5.07 -7.59
N CYS A 68 11.15 -5.44 -6.36
CA CYS A 68 11.92 -6.37 -5.53
C CYS A 68 11.99 -7.78 -6.13
N TYR A 69 10.87 -8.26 -6.67
CA TYR A 69 10.78 -9.57 -7.34
C TYR A 69 11.71 -9.63 -8.55
N LEU A 70 11.72 -8.58 -9.39
CA LEU A 70 12.58 -8.44 -10.55
C LEU A 70 14.07 -8.49 -10.14
N LYS A 71 14.48 -7.70 -9.14
CA LYS A 71 15.85 -7.72 -8.61
C LYS A 71 16.28 -9.12 -8.13
N LYS A 72 15.37 -9.86 -7.50
CA LYS A 72 15.65 -11.19 -6.95
C LYS A 72 15.71 -12.29 -8.02
N ARG A 73 14.89 -12.18 -9.07
CA ARG A 73 14.76 -13.21 -10.11
C ARG A 73 15.58 -12.94 -11.36
N GLY A 74 15.98 -11.68 -11.58
CA GLY A 74 16.69 -11.25 -12.79
C GLY A 74 15.91 -11.64 -14.04
N GLU A 75 16.62 -12.22 -15.02
CA GLU A 75 16.05 -12.68 -16.30
C GLU A 75 14.96 -13.77 -16.15
N LYS A 76 14.86 -14.42 -14.98
CA LYS A 76 13.81 -15.42 -14.70
C LYS A 76 12.53 -14.80 -14.14
N ALA A 77 12.49 -13.48 -13.99
CA ALA A 77 11.28 -12.78 -13.57
C ALA A 77 10.21 -12.88 -14.66
N LEU A 78 8.96 -13.04 -14.24
CA LEU A 78 7.82 -12.73 -15.10
C LEU A 78 7.89 -11.27 -15.52
N SER A 79 7.39 -10.95 -16.72
CA SER A 79 7.18 -9.56 -17.11
C SER A 79 6.09 -8.92 -16.24
N PHE A 80 6.04 -7.59 -16.20
CA PHE A 80 5.03 -6.89 -15.39
C PHE A 80 3.62 -7.24 -15.85
N LYS A 81 3.45 -7.47 -17.16
CA LYS A 81 2.23 -8.01 -17.75
C LYS A 81 1.81 -9.35 -17.18
N GLN A 82 2.71 -10.32 -17.24
CA GLN A 82 2.46 -11.64 -16.67
C GLN A 82 2.23 -11.59 -15.15
N TYR A 83 2.88 -10.66 -14.46
CA TYR A 83 2.67 -10.43 -13.03
C TYR A 83 1.28 -9.87 -12.73
N ALA A 84 0.79 -8.87 -13.48
CA ALA A 84 -0.55 -8.33 -13.32
C ALA A 84 -1.65 -9.37 -13.65
N ASP A 85 -1.41 -10.21 -14.66
CA ASP A 85 -2.32 -11.29 -15.05
C ASP A 85 -2.60 -12.27 -13.89
N LEU A 86 -1.62 -12.48 -12.98
CA LEU A 86 -1.80 -13.33 -11.78
C LEU A 86 -2.88 -12.80 -10.83
N PHE A 87 -3.21 -11.52 -10.92
CA PHE A 87 -4.20 -10.85 -10.08
C PHE A 87 -5.44 -10.42 -10.90
N GLY A 88 -5.65 -11.04 -12.06
CA GLY A 88 -6.84 -10.85 -12.88
C GLY A 88 -6.87 -9.54 -13.68
N ILE A 89 -5.75 -8.83 -13.81
CA ILE A 89 -5.64 -7.61 -14.62
C ILE A 89 -4.84 -7.87 -15.88
N SER A 90 -5.46 -7.63 -17.04
CA SER A 90 -4.79 -7.65 -18.33
C SER A 90 -4.40 -6.24 -18.75
N LEU A 91 -3.10 -5.95 -18.87
CA LEU A 91 -2.63 -4.61 -19.26
C LEU A 91 -3.17 -4.14 -20.60
N ASP A 92 -3.48 -5.03 -21.54
CA ASP A 92 -4.06 -4.65 -22.85
C ASP A 92 -5.46 -4.01 -22.72
N ARG A 93 -6.11 -4.16 -21.56
CA ARG A 93 -7.44 -3.59 -21.25
C ARG A 93 -7.38 -2.35 -20.37
N ILE A 94 -6.21 -2.02 -19.83
CA ILE A 94 -6.03 -0.92 -18.90
C ILE A 94 -5.54 0.30 -19.67
N ARG A 95 -6.20 1.43 -19.48
CA ARG A 95 -5.86 2.71 -20.12
C ARG A 95 -6.14 3.85 -19.15
N ALA A 96 -5.39 4.95 -19.28
CA ALA A 96 -5.57 6.13 -18.43
C ALA A 96 -6.93 6.82 -18.64
N ASP A 97 -7.52 6.70 -19.83
CA ASP A 97 -8.79 7.31 -20.25
C ASP A 97 -9.99 6.36 -20.15
N MET A 98 -9.85 5.23 -19.43
CA MET A 98 -10.91 4.25 -19.31
C MET A 98 -12.15 4.82 -18.60
N SER A 99 -13.34 4.35 -19.00
CA SER A 99 -14.59 4.73 -18.33
C SER A 99 -14.65 4.18 -16.91
N ASP A 100 -15.41 4.82 -16.03
CA ASP A 100 -15.70 4.31 -14.68
C ASP A 100 -16.25 2.88 -14.73
N GLN A 101 -17.10 2.58 -15.72
CA GLN A 101 -17.65 1.25 -15.91
C GLN A 101 -16.55 0.22 -16.19
N ASP A 102 -15.63 0.51 -17.11
CA ASP A 102 -14.51 -0.37 -17.41
C ASP A 102 -13.58 -0.53 -16.20
N PHE A 103 -13.36 0.55 -15.45
CA PHE A 103 -12.54 0.53 -14.24
C PHE A 103 -13.15 -0.43 -13.21
N TYR A 104 -14.45 -0.29 -12.93
CA TYR A 104 -15.15 -1.17 -12.00
C TYR A 104 -15.18 -2.62 -12.46
N LEU A 105 -15.32 -2.88 -13.76
CA LEU A 105 -15.25 -4.24 -14.31
C LEU A 105 -13.87 -4.87 -14.08
N CYS A 106 -12.79 -4.15 -14.38
CA CYS A 106 -11.43 -4.62 -14.16
C CYS A 106 -11.15 -4.85 -12.67
N ARG A 107 -11.52 -3.88 -11.83
CA ARG A 107 -11.32 -3.93 -10.38
C ARG A 107 -12.06 -5.10 -9.75
N ASN A 108 -13.30 -5.35 -10.14
CA ASN A 108 -14.09 -6.47 -9.62
C ASN A 108 -13.53 -7.82 -10.08
N GLY A 109 -13.01 -7.91 -11.31
CA GLY A 109 -12.26 -9.08 -11.78
C GLY A 109 -11.04 -9.35 -10.91
N SER A 110 -10.25 -8.31 -10.64
CA SER A 110 -9.08 -8.39 -9.77
C SER A 110 -9.42 -8.75 -8.33
N ARG A 111 -10.48 -8.15 -7.77
CA ARG A 111 -10.98 -8.49 -6.42
C ARG A 111 -11.27 -9.98 -6.27
N ASN A 112 -11.89 -10.60 -7.28
CA ASN A 112 -12.21 -12.03 -7.24
C ASN A 112 -10.94 -12.89 -7.24
N GLU A 113 -9.98 -12.58 -8.10
CA GLU A 113 -8.72 -13.33 -8.17
C GLU A 113 -7.88 -13.16 -6.89
N ILE A 114 -7.81 -11.93 -6.37
CA ILE A 114 -7.12 -11.65 -5.10
C ILE A 114 -7.80 -12.39 -3.95
N SER A 115 -9.13 -12.39 -3.88
CA SER A 115 -9.86 -13.15 -2.84
C SER A 115 -9.56 -14.65 -2.94
N TYR A 116 -9.50 -15.20 -4.15
CA TYR A 116 -9.14 -16.60 -4.37
C TYR A 116 -7.71 -16.91 -3.90
N LEU A 117 -6.74 -16.03 -4.23
CA LEU A 117 -5.37 -16.15 -3.77
C LEU A 117 -5.29 -16.10 -2.23
N LEU A 118 -5.92 -15.11 -1.60
CA LEU A 118 -5.95 -14.95 -0.14
C LEU A 118 -6.54 -16.19 0.54
N PHE A 119 -7.62 -16.75 0.01
CA PHE A 119 -8.20 -17.99 0.51
C PHE A 119 -7.20 -19.15 0.49
N ARG A 120 -6.42 -19.31 -0.60
CA ARG A 120 -5.35 -20.33 -0.68
C ARG A 120 -4.24 -20.12 0.37
N TYR A 121 -4.06 -18.90 0.86
CA TYR A 121 -3.15 -18.59 1.95
C TYR A 121 -3.79 -18.73 3.34
N GLY A 122 -5.08 -19.05 3.44
CA GLY A 122 -5.82 -19.18 4.69
C GLY A 122 -6.35 -17.84 5.23
N ILE A 123 -6.56 -16.86 4.35
CA ILE A 123 -7.13 -15.56 4.67
C ILE A 123 -8.51 -15.49 4.02
N GLU A 124 -9.55 -15.37 4.84
CA GLU A 124 -10.93 -15.33 4.36
C GLU A 124 -11.38 -13.90 4.06
N THR A 125 -12.06 -13.70 2.93
CA THR A 125 -12.68 -12.40 2.63
C THR A 125 -14.02 -12.31 3.35
N VAL A 126 -14.22 -11.25 4.13
CA VAL A 126 -15.49 -10.98 4.84
C VAL A 126 -16.20 -9.79 4.23
N HIS A 127 -17.52 -9.91 4.05
CA HIS A 127 -18.32 -8.83 3.53
C HIS A 127 -18.54 -7.75 4.60
N CYS A 128 -18.22 -6.51 4.26
CA CYS A 128 -18.51 -5.33 5.07
C CYS A 128 -19.57 -4.48 4.40
N ASP A 129 -20.75 -4.42 5.03
CA ASP A 129 -21.89 -3.67 4.52
C ASP A 129 -21.64 -2.16 4.57
N THR A 130 -21.69 -1.52 3.40
CA THR A 130 -21.50 -0.07 3.21
C THR A 130 -22.79 0.74 3.35
N SER A 131 -23.93 0.11 3.64
CA SER A 131 -25.19 0.80 3.91
C SER A 131 -25.16 1.65 5.20
N TYR A 132 -26.18 2.49 5.36
CA TYR A 132 -26.30 3.53 6.41
C TYR A 132 -25.66 3.12 7.76
N SER A 133 -24.77 3.99 8.23
CA SER A 133 -23.83 3.73 9.32
C SER A 133 -24.10 4.55 10.58
N GLY A 134 -25.21 5.29 10.62
CA GLY A 134 -25.61 6.10 11.77
C GLY A 134 -24.50 7.04 12.23
N GLU A 135 -24.18 6.98 13.52
CA GLU A 135 -23.19 7.85 14.21
C GLU A 135 -21.73 7.56 13.83
N ILE A 136 -21.41 6.44 13.17
CA ILE A 136 -20.02 6.06 12.86
C ILE A 136 -19.39 7.04 11.84
N LYS A 137 -20.11 7.34 10.73
CA LYS A 137 -19.58 8.22 9.69
C LYS A 137 -19.34 9.65 10.20
N PRO A 138 -20.31 10.32 10.87
CA PRO A 138 -20.08 11.65 11.45
C PRO A 138 -18.90 11.69 12.43
N SER A 139 -18.78 10.67 13.31
CA SER A 139 -17.70 10.60 14.29
C SER A 139 -16.33 10.42 13.62
N LEU A 140 -16.25 9.59 12.58
CA LEU A 140 -15.01 9.39 11.83
C LEU A 140 -14.61 10.66 11.07
N THR A 141 -15.57 11.34 10.42
CA THR A 141 -15.34 12.61 9.73
C THR A 141 -14.80 13.68 10.67
N ALA A 142 -15.38 13.81 11.87
CA ALA A 142 -14.91 14.77 12.87
C ALA A 142 -13.45 14.50 13.32
N ILE A 143 -13.04 13.23 13.41
CA ILE A 143 -11.65 12.86 13.71
C ILE A 143 -10.71 13.25 12.56
N LEU A 144 -11.11 12.98 11.31
CA LEU A 144 -10.33 13.34 10.13
C LEU A 144 -10.12 14.85 10.04
N GLU A 145 -11.19 15.63 10.22
CA GLU A 145 -11.15 17.10 10.24
C GLU A 145 -10.28 17.62 11.38
N GLY A 146 -10.45 17.10 12.60
CA GLY A 146 -9.68 17.50 13.78
C GLY A 146 -8.18 17.19 13.68
N GLN A 147 -7.78 16.26 12.80
CA GLN A 147 -6.38 15.92 12.53
C GLN A 147 -5.85 16.49 11.21
N ASN A 148 -6.67 17.29 10.50
CA ASN A 148 -6.36 17.81 9.16
C ASN A 148 -5.97 16.69 8.17
N ILE A 149 -6.59 15.51 8.29
CA ILE A 149 -6.39 14.38 7.39
C ILE A 149 -7.40 14.47 6.26
N LYS A 150 -6.90 14.64 5.03
CA LYS A 150 -7.73 14.55 3.83
C LYS A 150 -7.84 13.10 3.39
N LYS A 151 -9.06 12.59 3.28
CA LYS A 151 -9.35 11.24 2.80
C LYS A 151 -10.54 11.27 1.83
N PRO A 152 -10.47 10.62 0.66
CA PRO A 152 -11.61 10.49 -0.25
C PRO A 152 -12.83 9.84 0.42
N ASP A 153 -14.04 10.31 0.09
CA ASP A 153 -15.29 9.84 0.74
C ASP A 153 -15.52 8.32 0.59
N ILE A 154 -15.04 7.72 -0.50
CA ILE A 154 -15.12 6.26 -0.69
C ILE A 154 -14.29 5.51 0.36
N LEU A 155 -13.07 5.97 0.66
CA LEU A 155 -12.21 5.35 1.69
C LEU A 155 -12.78 5.57 3.08
N VAL A 156 -13.38 6.74 3.34
CA VAL A 156 -14.14 6.99 4.58
C VAL A 156 -15.30 6.00 4.71
N THR A 157 -16.02 5.74 3.61
CA THR A 157 -17.13 4.78 3.58
C THR A 157 -16.66 3.34 3.83
N HIS A 158 -15.50 2.96 3.30
CA HIS A 158 -14.90 1.65 3.57
C HIS A 158 -14.49 1.50 5.04
N ASP A 159 -13.80 2.49 5.61
CA ASP A 159 -13.42 2.48 7.03
C ASP A 159 -14.64 2.36 7.94
N VAL A 160 -15.71 3.09 7.62
CA VAL A 160 -17.00 3.01 8.32
C VAL A 160 -17.59 1.60 8.27
N ALA A 161 -17.59 0.96 7.10
CA ALA A 161 -18.10 -0.41 6.93
C ALA A 161 -17.29 -1.42 7.75
N VAL A 162 -15.96 -1.27 7.79
CA VAL A 162 -15.06 -2.10 8.59
C VAL A 162 -15.31 -1.91 10.09
N ILE A 163 -15.43 -0.67 10.55
CA ILE A 163 -15.76 -0.36 11.96
C ILE A 163 -17.11 -0.97 12.33
N LYS A 164 -18.12 -0.85 11.47
CA LYS A 164 -19.46 -1.45 11.65
C LYS A 164 -19.36 -2.97 11.79
N TYR A 165 -18.57 -3.63 10.94
CA TYR A 165 -18.34 -5.07 11.01
C TYR A 165 -17.63 -5.50 12.31
N LEU A 166 -16.59 -4.77 12.71
CA LEU A 166 -15.82 -5.06 13.92
C LEU A 166 -16.68 -4.91 15.18
N TYR A 167 -17.60 -3.93 15.18
CA TYR A 167 -18.55 -3.70 16.26
C TYR A 167 -19.70 -4.72 16.28
N GLY A 168 -20.35 -4.93 15.13
CA GLY A 168 -21.64 -5.62 15.02
C GLY A 168 -21.56 -7.15 15.06
N ALA A 169 -20.41 -7.75 14.75
CA ALA A 169 -20.23 -9.18 14.92
C ALA A 169 -19.69 -9.48 16.33
N GLU A 170 -20.46 -10.15 17.17
CA GLU A 170 -19.96 -10.61 18.45
C GLU A 170 -18.81 -11.59 18.23
N ALA A 171 -17.67 -11.37 18.90
CA ALA A 171 -16.64 -12.38 18.99
C ALA A 171 -17.17 -13.54 19.86
N SER A 172 -16.84 -14.78 19.50
CA SER A 172 -17.16 -15.92 20.36
C SER A 172 -16.62 -15.68 21.79
N PRO A 173 -17.30 -16.18 22.84
CA PRO A 173 -16.79 -16.04 24.20
C PRO A 173 -15.32 -16.47 24.32
N GLY A 174 -14.45 -15.56 24.76
CA GLY A 174 -13.01 -15.80 24.86
C GLY A 174 -12.18 -15.43 23.61
N ALA A 175 -12.81 -14.97 22.53
CA ALA A 175 -12.14 -14.45 21.34
C ALA A 175 -12.04 -12.92 21.36
N VAL A 176 -10.93 -12.39 20.84
CA VAL A 176 -10.68 -10.95 20.68
C VAL A 176 -10.46 -10.67 19.21
N LYS A 177 -11.13 -9.64 18.68
CA LYS A 177 -10.90 -9.14 17.33
C LYS A 177 -9.77 -8.13 17.33
N ILE A 178 -8.84 -8.27 16.39
CA ILE A 178 -7.72 -7.34 16.21
C ILE A 178 -7.79 -6.82 14.77
N LEU A 179 -7.96 -5.51 14.61
CA LEU A 179 -7.74 -4.83 13.34
C LEU A 179 -6.24 -4.53 13.21
N CYS A 180 -5.60 -5.18 12.23
CA CYS A 180 -4.20 -4.94 11.89
C CYS A 180 -4.08 -3.86 10.79
N THR A 181 -3.76 -2.62 11.16
CA THR A 181 -3.69 -1.50 10.19
C THR A 181 -2.60 -0.48 10.52
N TRP A 182 -2.06 0.16 9.48
CA TRP A 182 -1.19 1.33 9.64
C TRP A 182 -1.96 2.63 9.85
N ASP A 183 -3.27 2.63 9.59
CA ASP A 183 -4.10 3.81 9.70
C ASP A 183 -4.40 4.15 11.16
N LYS A 184 -3.82 5.27 11.62
CA LYS A 184 -3.95 5.77 12.99
C LYS A 184 -5.37 6.22 13.31
N VAL A 185 -6.19 6.56 12.30
CA VAL A 185 -7.56 7.03 12.51
C VAL A 185 -8.40 5.98 13.24
N HIS A 186 -8.24 4.69 12.89
CA HIS A 186 -8.90 3.59 13.59
C HIS A 186 -8.54 3.51 15.08
N SER A 187 -7.28 3.76 15.42
CA SER A 187 -6.81 3.75 16.81
C SER A 187 -7.43 4.90 17.62
N VAL A 188 -7.51 6.10 17.02
CA VAL A 188 -8.12 7.29 17.63
C VAL A 188 -9.63 7.07 17.82
N PHE A 189 -10.30 6.56 16.78
CA PHE A 189 -11.73 6.25 16.81
C PHE A 189 -12.06 5.25 17.92
N LYS A 190 -11.29 4.15 18.03
CA LYS A 190 -11.43 3.15 19.10
C LYS A 190 -11.26 3.77 20.50
N ALA A 191 -10.26 4.63 20.69
CA ALA A 191 -10.00 5.27 21.97
C ALA A 191 -11.16 6.16 22.46
N GLN A 192 -11.86 6.84 21.54
CA GLN A 192 -13.00 7.70 21.87
C GLN A 192 -14.27 6.91 22.22
N HIS A 193 -14.47 5.73 21.62
CA HIS A 193 -15.74 5.00 21.71
C HIS A 193 -15.69 3.71 22.54
N LYS A 194 -14.52 3.30 23.04
CA LYS A 194 -14.30 2.13 23.91
C LYS A 194 -14.90 0.81 23.36
N TYR A 195 -14.76 0.57 22.06
CA TYR A 195 -15.21 -0.67 21.43
C TYR A 195 -14.38 -1.89 21.86
N LYS A 196 -14.99 -3.09 21.74
CA LYS A 196 -14.44 -4.38 22.21
C LYS A 196 -13.34 -5.00 21.31
N TYR A 197 -13.04 -4.39 20.16
CA TYR A 197 -11.94 -4.84 19.29
C TYR A 197 -10.68 -4.03 19.56
N GLU A 198 -9.52 -4.61 19.26
CA GLU A 198 -8.22 -3.96 19.37
C GLU A 198 -7.73 -3.47 18.01
N VAL A 199 -6.96 -2.38 18.01
CA VAL A 199 -6.31 -1.85 16.81
C VAL A 199 -4.82 -1.89 17.05
N LEU A 200 -4.10 -2.64 16.21
CA LEU A 200 -2.65 -2.78 16.30
C LEU A 200 -2.05 -2.53 14.91
N ASN A 201 -0.91 -1.85 14.86
CA ASN A 201 -0.14 -1.82 13.63
C ASN A 201 0.60 -3.17 13.43
N PRO A 202 0.99 -3.51 12.19
CA PRO A 202 1.65 -4.78 11.91
C PRO A 202 2.89 -5.06 12.76
N VAL A 203 3.69 -4.04 13.08
CA VAL A 203 4.91 -4.20 13.87
C VAL A 203 4.60 -4.52 15.33
N SER A 204 3.66 -3.80 15.95
CA SER A 204 3.19 -4.08 17.30
C SER A 204 2.57 -5.48 17.40
N LEU A 205 1.84 -5.90 16.35
CA LEU A 205 1.21 -7.22 16.31
C LEU A 205 2.25 -8.34 16.18
N ILE A 206 3.26 -8.15 15.34
CA ILE A 206 4.40 -9.07 15.20
C ILE A 206 5.13 -9.22 16.54
N ASP A 207 5.43 -8.12 17.23
CA ASP A 207 6.12 -8.15 18.52
C ASP A 207 5.25 -8.87 19.58
N LEU A 208 3.95 -8.58 19.64
CA LEU A 208 3.00 -9.27 20.52
C LEU A 208 2.98 -10.78 20.28
N PHE A 209 2.81 -11.21 19.02
CA PHE A 209 2.76 -12.63 18.68
C PHE A 209 4.10 -13.32 18.91
N SER A 210 5.22 -12.63 18.65
CA SER A 210 6.56 -13.17 18.91
C SER A 210 6.79 -13.45 20.40
N LEU A 211 6.24 -12.61 21.29
CA LEU A 211 6.31 -12.81 22.75
C LEU A 211 5.35 -13.91 23.25
N ALA A 212 4.18 -14.05 22.62
CA ALA A 212 3.15 -14.99 23.03
C ALA A 212 3.40 -16.46 22.58
N LYS A 213 4.56 -16.77 21.99
CA LYS A 213 4.80 -18.08 21.36
C LYS A 213 4.76 -19.24 22.36
N PRO A 214 3.95 -20.29 22.10
CA PRO A 214 3.80 -21.42 23.03
C PRO A 214 5.01 -22.37 23.09
N ARG A 215 6.01 -22.22 22.23
CA ARG A 215 7.25 -23.04 22.24
C ARG A 215 8.48 -22.24 21.79
N PRO A 216 9.68 -22.51 22.33
CA PRO A 216 10.92 -21.92 21.86
C PRO A 216 11.32 -22.52 20.51
N HIS A 217 10.78 -22.00 19.42
CA HIS A 217 11.30 -22.29 18.07
C HIS A 217 12.57 -21.46 17.84
N TYR A 218 13.73 -22.13 17.90
CA TYR A 218 15.07 -21.56 17.67
C TYR A 218 15.26 -20.77 16.36
N LYS A 219 14.34 -20.90 15.39
CA LYS A 219 14.41 -20.27 14.07
C LYS A 219 14.15 -18.75 14.10
N TYR A 220 13.49 -18.25 15.15
CA TYR A 220 13.11 -16.84 15.29
C TYR A 220 13.49 -16.28 16.66
N LYS A 221 14.71 -16.56 17.16
CA LYS A 221 15.23 -16.00 18.44
C LYS A 221 14.83 -14.53 18.58
N ASN A 222 13.88 -14.24 19.48
CA ASN A 222 13.42 -12.94 19.97
C ASN A 222 13.79 -11.76 19.06
N LYS A 223 13.37 -11.80 17.79
CA LYS A 223 13.56 -10.67 16.88
C LYS A 223 12.49 -9.64 17.22
N ILE A 224 12.88 -8.65 18.01
CA ILE A 224 12.12 -7.43 18.20
C ILE A 224 12.07 -6.73 16.84
N THR A 225 10.91 -6.76 16.19
CA THR A 225 10.74 -6.30 14.81
C THR A 225 10.77 -4.78 14.74
N THR A 226 10.32 -4.09 15.79
CA THR A 226 10.49 -2.63 15.95
C THR A 226 11.94 -2.17 15.72
N LEU A 227 12.93 -2.86 16.28
CA LEU A 227 14.35 -2.52 16.09
C LEU A 227 14.87 -2.79 14.67
N VAL A 228 14.40 -3.87 14.05
CA VAL A 228 14.77 -4.21 12.67
C VAL A 228 14.19 -3.19 11.70
N ASP A 229 12.93 -2.80 11.89
CA ASP A 229 12.26 -1.82 11.04
C ASP A 229 12.89 -0.43 11.19
N PHE A 230 13.27 -0.04 12.42
CA PHE A 230 14.02 1.20 12.65
C PHE A 230 15.39 1.20 11.96
N ALA A 231 16.14 0.09 12.03
CA ALA A 231 17.42 0.00 11.34
C ALA A 231 17.28 0.07 9.81
N LYS A 232 16.21 -0.51 9.26
CA LYS A 232 15.92 -0.45 7.83
C LYS A 232 15.48 0.93 7.34
N SER A 233 14.71 1.67 8.14
CA SER A 233 14.29 3.03 7.75
C SER A 233 15.49 3.97 7.64
N GLN A 234 16.50 3.80 8.51
CA GLN A 234 17.75 4.55 8.43
C GLN A 234 18.55 4.23 7.14
N SER A 235 18.64 2.96 6.75
CA SER A 235 19.45 2.57 5.58
C SER A 235 18.79 2.85 4.22
N SER A 236 17.48 3.08 4.19
CA SER A 236 16.69 3.12 2.95
C SER A 236 16.14 4.49 2.59
N TYR A 237 16.42 5.49 3.42
CA TYR A 237 15.84 6.83 3.32
C TYR A 237 15.97 7.45 1.92
N MET A 238 17.16 7.40 1.31
CA MET A 238 17.39 7.98 -0.02
C MET A 238 16.54 7.31 -1.11
N MET A 239 16.39 5.99 -1.05
CA MET A 239 15.56 5.24 -2.01
C MET A 239 14.07 5.52 -1.78
N GLU A 240 13.66 5.69 -0.52
CA GLU A 240 12.29 6.10 -0.17
C GLU A 240 11.96 7.50 -0.71
N GLN A 241 12.89 8.47 -0.60
CA GLN A 241 12.68 9.80 -1.18
C GLN A 241 12.66 9.76 -2.72
N GLY A 242 13.56 9.00 -3.34
CA GLY A 242 13.55 8.80 -4.80
C GLY A 242 12.26 8.16 -5.31
N ALA A 243 11.71 7.20 -4.55
CA ALA A 243 10.43 6.58 -4.84
C ALA A 243 9.26 7.56 -4.70
N LYS A 244 9.25 8.40 -3.66
CA LYS A 244 8.22 9.45 -3.48
C LYS A 244 8.16 10.40 -4.67
N ILE A 245 9.32 10.79 -5.21
CA ILE A 245 9.37 11.65 -6.40
C ILE A 245 8.79 10.93 -7.62
N TRP A 246 9.17 9.67 -7.83
CA TRP A 246 8.60 8.86 -8.92
C TRP A 246 7.09 8.70 -8.79
N ASP A 247 6.60 8.37 -7.60
CA ASP A 247 5.18 8.17 -7.34
C ASP A 247 4.38 9.45 -7.66
N GLU A 248 4.92 10.63 -7.33
CA GLU A 248 4.29 11.91 -7.66
C GLU A 248 4.30 12.21 -9.16
N ILE A 249 5.43 12.01 -9.85
CA ILE A 249 5.49 12.18 -11.31
C ILE A 249 4.49 11.25 -12.00
N VAL A 250 4.39 10.00 -11.55
CA VAL A 250 3.44 9.01 -12.10
C VAL A 250 2.00 9.43 -11.83
N SER A 251 1.71 9.98 -10.65
CA SER A 251 0.37 10.50 -10.31
C SER A 251 -0.07 11.59 -11.30
N LEU A 252 0.85 12.47 -11.69
CA LEU A 252 0.61 13.59 -12.60
C LEU A 252 0.56 13.17 -14.07
N GLU A 253 1.54 12.38 -14.53
CA GLU A 253 1.75 12.08 -15.95
C GLU A 253 1.07 10.78 -16.41
N LYS A 254 0.93 9.80 -15.51
CA LYS A 254 0.33 8.49 -15.79
C LYS A 254 0.93 7.86 -17.05
N ASP A 255 0.10 7.59 -18.06
CA ASP A 255 0.49 6.92 -19.31
C ASP A 255 1.30 7.83 -20.24
N ALA A 256 1.38 9.14 -19.99
CA ALA A 256 2.23 10.05 -20.76
C ALA A 256 3.73 9.70 -20.64
N LEU A 257 4.12 8.99 -19.57
CA LEU A 257 5.49 8.48 -19.37
C LEU A 257 5.91 7.41 -20.39
N ALA A 258 5.02 6.98 -21.29
CA ALA A 258 5.38 6.22 -22.49
C ALA A 258 6.28 7.03 -23.44
N ASP A 259 6.19 8.37 -23.41
CA ASP A 259 7.02 9.25 -24.22
C ASP A 259 8.47 9.27 -23.72
N ALA A 260 9.41 8.93 -24.61
CA ALA A 260 10.81 8.80 -24.25
C ALA A 260 11.45 10.12 -23.79
N GLU A 261 11.06 11.25 -24.37
CA GLU A 261 11.60 12.56 -23.98
C GLU A 261 11.07 12.97 -22.61
N LEU A 262 9.78 12.75 -22.34
CA LEU A 262 9.19 13.01 -21.03
C LEU A 262 9.80 12.11 -19.96
N LEU A 263 10.03 10.84 -20.27
CA LEU A 263 10.67 9.90 -19.37
C LEU A 263 12.11 10.31 -19.04
N GLU A 264 12.89 10.76 -20.02
CA GLU A 264 14.24 11.28 -19.78
C GLU A 264 14.19 12.53 -18.90
N LYS A 265 13.29 13.49 -19.20
CA LYS A 265 13.06 14.67 -18.35
C LYS A 265 12.69 14.31 -16.91
N ALA A 266 11.87 13.28 -16.72
CA ALA A 266 11.47 12.78 -15.39
C ALA A 266 12.68 12.22 -14.62
N ARG A 267 13.54 11.43 -15.29
CA ARG A 267 14.78 10.92 -14.68
C ARG A 267 15.73 12.04 -14.29
N GLU A 268 15.91 13.03 -15.17
CA GLU A 268 16.74 14.20 -14.88
C GLU A 268 16.20 15.00 -13.70
N PHE A 269 14.89 15.25 -13.67
CA PHE A 269 14.22 15.94 -12.59
C PHE A 269 14.42 15.22 -11.26
N LYS A 270 14.18 13.90 -11.21
CA LYS A 270 14.38 13.10 -9.99
C LYS A 270 15.80 13.27 -9.46
N ASN A 271 16.80 13.11 -10.32
CA ASN A 271 18.20 13.23 -9.93
C ASN A 271 18.56 14.64 -9.47
N TYR A 272 18.07 15.67 -10.17
CA TYR A 272 18.25 17.07 -9.78
C TYR A 272 17.60 17.38 -8.43
N TYR A 273 16.34 16.99 -8.25
CA TYR A 273 15.58 17.25 -7.04
C TYR A 273 16.21 16.55 -5.84
N MET A 274 16.62 15.28 -5.98
CA MET A 274 17.35 14.53 -4.96
C MET A 274 18.70 15.14 -4.59
N ALA A 275 19.42 15.72 -5.55
CA ALA A 275 20.72 16.34 -5.29
C ALA A 275 20.61 17.69 -4.55
N ASN A 276 19.46 18.36 -4.67
CA ASN A 276 19.22 19.68 -4.06
C ASN A 276 18.33 19.62 -2.81
N ALA A 277 17.65 18.49 -2.57
CA ALA A 277 16.89 18.27 -1.35
C ALA A 277 17.82 18.10 -0.15
N SER A 278 17.47 18.72 0.98
CA SER A 278 18.14 18.45 2.25
C SER A 278 17.85 17.02 2.71
N MET A 279 18.87 16.28 3.13
CA MET A 279 18.71 14.91 3.61
C MET A 279 17.81 14.80 4.85
N ASP A 280 17.62 15.88 5.61
CA ASP A 280 16.84 15.86 6.85
C ASP A 280 15.39 16.33 6.68
N GLN A 281 14.99 16.75 5.47
CA GLN A 281 13.65 17.28 5.23
C GLN A 281 12.75 16.21 4.58
N GLU A 282 11.58 15.99 5.18
CA GLU A 282 10.56 15.14 4.55
C GLU A 282 10.01 15.83 3.30
N LEU A 283 10.01 15.11 2.18
CA LEU A 283 9.50 15.64 0.93
C LEU A 283 7.97 15.77 0.98
N ASP A 284 7.49 16.95 0.60
CA ASP A 284 6.08 17.27 0.41
C ASP A 284 5.66 17.02 -1.04
N GLN A 285 4.55 16.30 -1.23
CA GLN A 285 4.01 15.95 -2.55
C GLN A 285 3.60 17.18 -3.37
N ASP A 286 3.00 18.19 -2.73
CA ASP A 286 2.60 19.43 -3.40
C ASP A 286 3.83 20.23 -3.87
N ASP A 287 4.93 20.19 -3.11
CA ASP A 287 6.20 20.81 -3.52
C ASP A 287 6.83 20.09 -4.71
N ILE A 288 6.85 18.75 -4.71
CA ILE A 288 7.34 17.96 -5.84
C ILE A 288 6.52 18.27 -7.09
N ALA A 289 5.18 18.26 -6.98
CA ALA A 289 4.29 18.54 -8.10
C ALA A 289 4.52 19.93 -8.69
N ARG A 290 4.65 20.97 -7.84
CA ARG A 290 4.97 22.32 -8.29
C ARG A 290 6.33 22.40 -8.99
N ALA A 291 7.36 21.78 -8.41
CA ALA A 291 8.71 21.80 -8.96
C ALA A 291 8.79 21.07 -10.31
N TRP A 292 8.06 19.96 -10.45
CA TRP A 292 7.97 19.22 -11.70
C TRP A 292 7.34 20.04 -12.83
N GLU A 293 6.24 20.76 -12.55
CA GLU A 293 5.60 21.63 -13.53
C GLU A 293 6.52 22.76 -14.03
N VAL A 294 7.34 23.32 -13.14
CA VAL A 294 8.36 24.32 -13.51
C VAL A 294 9.44 23.67 -14.37
N TRP A 295 9.97 22.52 -13.95
CA TRP A 295 11.00 21.77 -14.66
C TRP A 295 10.61 21.43 -16.10
N LYS A 296 9.39 20.92 -16.28
CA LYS A 296 8.84 20.61 -17.62
C LYS A 296 8.84 21.84 -18.52
N LYS A 297 8.47 23.02 -18.00
CA LYS A 297 8.39 24.26 -18.80
C LYS A 297 9.77 24.79 -19.18
N ASP A 298 10.71 24.84 -18.24
CA ASP A 298 12.07 25.35 -18.48
C ASP A 298 12.83 24.51 -19.52
N LYS A 299 12.68 23.17 -19.46
CA LYS A 299 13.32 22.24 -20.41
C LYS A 299 12.58 22.08 -21.74
N SER A 300 11.35 22.59 -21.86
CA SER A 300 10.61 22.61 -23.14
C SER A 300 10.92 23.85 -23.98
N GLY A 301 11.64 24.83 -23.42
CA GLY A 301 12.13 26.03 -24.12
C GLY A 301 13.53 25.90 -24.73
N MET A 302 14.21 24.76 -24.57
CA MET A 302 15.54 24.49 -25.16
C MET A 302 15.46 23.56 -26.39
N VAL A 303 14.43 23.72 -27.23
CA VAL A 303 14.44 23.17 -28.59
C VAL A 303 15.11 24.21 -29.49
N VAL A 304 16.37 23.95 -29.85
CA VAL A 304 17.07 24.59 -30.98
C VAL A 304 17.44 23.50 -31.97
#